data_AF-A0A1H8EN73-F1
#
_entry.id   AF-A0A1H8EN73-F1
#
_cell.length_a   1.000
_cell.length_b   1.000
_cell.length_c   1.000
_cell.angle_alpha   90.00
_cell.angle_beta   90.00
_cell.angle_gamma   90.00
#
_symmetry.space_group_name_H-M   'P 1'
#
loop_
_entity.id
_entity.type
_entity.pdbx_description
1 polymer ?
#
loop_
_entity_poly.entity_id
_entity_poly.type
_entity_poly.pdbx_seq_one_letter_code
_entity_poly.pdbx_strand_id
1 'polypeptide(L)'
;MSLSKNYVELYSNYFKEIDDIKKSLKLFKTKKNNALKKGIFASDEEVYKLETQLLGEPSDKIEKLIEEKKADNEYVELQKEEISKNKNLADVLNILEDSENDRLEKARENDMVQIYRFKNGDMYIGRLLDGKMTGIGSYIFSPDSDENDGTINTEYIGNFLNGIRDGKGVFTFSNGNEYIGNFKSNKSNGVGRMKYNNGDEYLGNWVDGKKDGLGIYTWKDGYIYMGDFKDSKMDGVGSCFNSKGELVYDGEWKRGQIHGNGRYIWNKNKWYEGEFQQGQKHGTGTFYLNNEPVYTGTWKYDKPSIFDKSFDEIFANF
;
A
#
# COMPACT_ATOMS: atom_id res chain seq x y z
N MET A 1 3.95 -7.37 -32.05
CA MET A 1 3.81 -6.38 -30.97
C MET A 1 4.82 -6.74 -29.90
N SER A 2 5.94 -6.03 -29.81
CA SER A 2 6.76 -6.10 -28.59
C SER A 2 6.01 -5.35 -27.51
N LEU A 3 6.19 -5.71 -26.23
CA LEU A 3 6.00 -4.74 -25.14
C LEU A 3 6.57 -3.42 -25.65
N SER A 4 5.72 -2.38 -25.77
CA SER A 4 6.26 -1.10 -26.23
C SER A 4 7.39 -0.77 -25.25
N LYS A 5 8.57 -0.40 -25.76
CA LYS A 5 9.77 -0.15 -24.92
C LYS A 5 9.44 0.74 -23.71
N ASN A 6 8.45 1.60 -23.89
CA ASN A 6 7.81 2.47 -22.91
C ASN A 6 7.38 1.75 -21.62
N TYR A 7 6.79 0.54 -21.68
CA TYR A 7 6.36 -0.18 -20.47
C TYR A 7 7.53 -0.69 -19.63
N VAL A 8 8.60 -1.18 -20.27
CA VAL A 8 9.80 -1.67 -19.58
C VAL A 8 10.53 -0.51 -18.89
N GLU A 9 10.64 0.61 -19.58
CA GLU A 9 11.24 1.83 -19.03
C GLU A 9 10.41 2.38 -17.86
N LEU A 10 9.09 2.48 -18.03
CA LEU A 10 8.18 2.92 -16.98
C LEU A 10 8.29 2.05 -15.72
N TYR A 11 8.30 0.73 -15.91
CA TYR A 11 8.44 -0.23 -14.81
C TYR A 11 9.77 -0.07 -14.07
N SER A 12 10.85 0.07 -14.83
CA SER A 12 12.18 0.29 -14.27
C SER A 12 12.23 1.59 -13.45
N ASN A 13 11.56 2.64 -13.92
CA ASN A 13 11.45 3.91 -13.21
C ASN A 13 10.65 3.78 -11.91
N TYR A 14 9.50 3.10 -11.94
CA TYR A 14 8.70 2.87 -10.73
C TYR A 14 9.47 2.06 -9.69
N PHE A 15 10.15 0.99 -10.10
CA PHE A 15 10.95 0.22 -9.15
C PHE A 15 12.09 1.02 -8.54
N LYS A 16 12.79 1.80 -9.35
CA LYS A 16 13.84 2.68 -8.85
C LYS A 16 13.30 3.65 -7.80
N GLU A 17 12.11 4.23 -8.03
CA GLU A 17 11.47 5.11 -7.07
C GLU A 17 11.14 4.40 -5.75
N ILE A 18 10.61 3.17 -5.81
CA ILE A 18 10.36 2.34 -4.62
C ILE A 18 11.65 2.04 -3.85
N ASP A 19 12.73 1.72 -4.55
CA ASP A 19 14.03 1.45 -3.93
C ASP A 19 14.64 2.71 -3.29
N ASP A 20 14.46 3.87 -3.92
CA ASP A 20 14.91 5.13 -3.36
C ASP A 20 14.10 5.54 -2.12
N ILE A 21 12.79 5.25 -2.09
CA ILE A 21 11.97 5.38 -0.88
C ILE A 21 12.55 4.49 0.24
N LYS A 22 12.78 3.21 -0.03
CA LYS A 22 13.36 2.28 0.97
C LYS A 22 14.71 2.76 1.51
N LYS A 23 15.60 3.26 0.63
CA LYS A 23 16.89 3.81 1.03
C LYS A 23 16.73 5.05 1.91
N SER A 24 15.84 5.97 1.54
CA SER A 24 15.61 7.21 2.30
C SER A 24 15.12 6.96 3.73
N LEU A 25 14.35 5.90 3.93
CA LEU A 25 13.80 5.53 5.25
C LEU A 25 14.75 4.67 6.09
N LYS A 26 15.84 4.16 5.51
CA LYS A 26 16.78 3.25 6.21
C LYS A 26 17.40 3.90 7.45
N LEU A 27 17.89 5.14 7.32
CA LEU A 27 18.49 5.87 8.43
C LEU A 27 17.48 6.09 9.57
N PHE A 28 16.24 6.44 9.21
CA PHE A 28 15.19 6.65 10.19
C PHE A 28 14.86 5.36 10.94
N LYS A 29 14.79 4.21 10.27
CA LYS A 29 14.60 2.91 10.94
C LYS A 29 15.68 2.64 12.00
N THR A 30 16.94 3.01 11.72
CA THR A 30 18.02 2.94 12.72
C THR A 30 17.80 3.90 13.88
N LYS A 31 17.42 5.16 13.61
CA LYS A 31 17.11 6.16 14.65
C LYS A 31 15.94 5.73 15.54
N LYS A 32 14.85 5.24 14.95
CA LYS A 32 13.68 4.67 15.64
C LYS A 32 14.12 3.56 16.61
N ASN A 33 14.90 2.60 16.12
CA ASN A 33 15.41 1.50 16.96
C ASN A 33 16.29 2.01 18.10
N ASN A 34 17.11 3.03 17.86
CA ASN A 34 17.93 3.64 18.90
C ASN A 34 17.10 4.40 19.94
N ALA A 35 16.04 5.11 19.54
CA ALA A 35 15.14 5.81 20.45
C ALA A 35 14.39 4.83 21.34
N LEU A 36 13.84 3.74 20.75
CA LEU A 36 13.25 2.62 21.49
C LEU A 36 14.25 2.02 22.48
N LYS A 37 15.52 1.87 22.05
CA LYS A 37 16.59 1.34 22.90
C LYS A 37 16.93 2.20 24.11
N LYS A 38 16.92 3.51 23.94
CA LYS A 38 17.32 4.45 24.98
C LYS A 38 16.14 4.94 25.84
N GLY A 39 14.91 4.55 25.50
CA GLY A 39 13.71 5.02 26.20
C GLY A 39 13.56 6.54 26.14
N ILE A 40 13.71 7.13 24.96
CA ILE A 40 13.61 8.58 24.76
C ILE A 40 12.12 8.97 24.64
N PHE A 41 11.42 8.99 25.77
CA PHE A 41 10.00 9.34 25.82
C PHE A 41 9.80 10.86 25.83
N ALA A 42 8.71 11.30 25.19
CA ALA A 42 8.19 12.65 25.35
C ALA A 42 7.52 12.80 26.72
N SER A 43 7.41 14.03 27.21
CA SER A 43 6.66 14.34 28.44
C SER A 43 5.14 14.19 28.24
N ASP A 44 4.40 13.96 29.33
CA ASP A 44 2.94 13.86 29.29
C ASP A 44 2.28 15.13 28.73
N GLU A 45 2.85 16.31 29.01
CA GLU A 45 2.37 17.57 28.46
C GLU A 45 2.53 17.64 26.93
N GLU A 46 3.65 17.13 26.40
CA GLU A 46 3.88 17.06 24.95
C GLU A 46 2.94 16.05 24.28
N VAL A 47 2.75 14.87 24.88
CA VAL A 47 1.80 13.86 24.42
C VAL A 47 0.39 14.43 24.39
N TYR A 48 -0.04 15.06 25.48
CA TYR A 48 -1.36 15.66 25.63
C TYR A 48 -1.67 16.74 24.57
N LYS A 49 -0.70 17.63 24.31
CA LYS A 49 -0.82 18.66 23.27
C LYS A 49 -1.00 18.04 21.88
N LEU A 50 -0.24 16.98 21.57
CA LEU A 50 -0.33 16.29 20.29
C LEU A 50 -1.66 15.52 20.14
N GLU A 51 -2.12 14.82 21.19
CA GLU A 51 -3.40 14.10 21.19
C GLU A 51 -4.58 15.03 20.91
N THR A 52 -4.63 16.19 21.58
CA THR A 52 -5.68 17.19 21.41
C THR A 52 -5.77 17.66 19.96
N GLN A 53 -4.63 17.84 19.29
CA GLN A 53 -4.59 18.23 17.88
C GLN A 53 -5.04 17.11 16.93
N LEU A 54 -4.76 15.85 17.26
CA LEU A 54 -5.14 14.70 16.43
C LEU A 54 -6.61 14.32 16.58
N LEU A 55 -7.17 14.44 17.79
CA LEU A 55 -8.51 13.96 18.14
C LEU A 55 -9.56 15.08 18.23
N GLY A 56 -9.16 16.35 18.22
CA GLY A 56 -10.06 17.51 18.24
C GLY A 56 -10.56 17.93 19.62
N GLU A 57 -10.53 17.04 20.61
CA GLU A 57 -10.68 17.33 22.04
C GLU A 57 -9.85 16.34 22.89
N PRO A 58 -9.37 16.74 24.08
CA PRO A 58 -8.72 15.82 24.99
C PRO A 58 -9.72 14.80 25.54
N SER A 59 -9.28 13.58 25.84
CA SER A 59 -10.12 12.65 26.59
C SER A 59 -10.28 13.18 28.03
N ASP A 60 -11.46 13.68 28.41
CA ASP A 60 -11.77 14.24 29.76
C ASP A 60 -11.28 13.38 30.94
N LYS A 61 -11.20 12.07 30.74
CA LYS A 61 -10.69 11.12 31.73
C LYS A 61 -9.17 11.24 31.97
N ILE A 62 -8.40 11.86 31.06
CA ILE A 62 -6.95 12.06 31.14
C ILE A 62 -6.61 13.36 31.84
N GLU A 63 -7.28 14.48 31.53
CA GLU A 63 -7.03 15.77 32.17
C GLU A 63 -7.06 15.61 33.69
N LYS A 64 -8.08 14.90 34.17
CA LYS A 64 -8.24 14.55 35.58
C LYS A 64 -7.11 13.66 36.14
N LEU A 65 -6.66 12.67 35.38
CA LEU A 65 -5.57 11.76 35.80
C LEU A 65 -4.19 12.46 35.78
N ILE A 66 -3.94 13.41 34.88
CA ILE A 66 -2.70 14.20 34.81
C ILE A 66 -2.67 15.24 35.93
N GLU A 67 -3.79 15.89 36.23
CA GLU A 67 -3.92 16.76 37.41
C GLU A 67 -3.68 15.97 38.71
N GLU A 68 -4.17 14.73 38.78
CA GLU A 68 -3.95 13.84 39.93
C GLU A 68 -2.52 13.29 40.02
N LYS A 69 -1.79 13.15 38.90
CA LYS A 69 -0.44 12.52 38.84
C LYS A 69 0.74 13.47 38.61
N LYS A 70 0.51 14.79 38.59
CA LYS A 70 1.57 15.81 38.53
C LYS A 70 2.48 15.84 39.78
N ALA A 71 2.28 14.92 40.73
CA ALA A 71 3.15 14.70 41.86
C ALA A 71 3.83 13.33 41.73
N ASP A 72 5.16 13.37 41.71
CA ASP A 72 6.11 12.29 41.96
C ASP A 72 6.57 11.41 40.78
N ASN A 73 7.90 11.22 40.76
CA ASN A 73 8.77 10.49 39.82
C ASN A 73 8.41 9.01 39.51
N GLU A 74 7.20 8.54 39.85
CA GLU A 74 6.79 7.14 39.77
C GLU A 74 6.34 6.70 38.36
N TYR A 75 5.93 7.65 37.51
CA TYR A 75 5.32 7.38 36.20
C TYR A 75 6.29 6.80 35.16
N VAL A 76 7.53 7.29 35.13
CA VAL A 76 8.56 6.86 34.16
C VAL A 76 8.98 5.40 34.41
N GLU A 77 9.01 4.96 35.67
CA GLU A 77 9.35 3.59 36.04
C GLU A 77 8.25 2.60 35.62
N LEU A 78 6.97 2.98 35.75
CA LEU A 78 5.85 2.14 35.29
C LEU A 78 5.86 1.89 33.78
N GLN A 79 6.22 2.90 32.98
CA GLN A 79 6.36 2.76 31.52
C GLN A 79 7.50 1.79 31.14
N LYS A 80 8.64 1.84 31.83
CA LYS A 80 9.75 0.89 31.64
C LYS A 80 9.33 -0.55 31.97
N GLU A 81 8.52 -0.71 33.02
CA GLU A 81 8.04 -2.01 33.47
C GLU A 81 7.01 -2.65 32.52
N GLU A 82 6.20 -1.84 31.82
CA GLU A 82 5.31 -2.36 30.76
C GLU A 82 6.07 -2.75 29.50
N ILE A 83 7.14 -2.02 29.16
CA ILE A 83 8.00 -2.33 28.00
C ILE A 83 8.79 -3.62 28.24
N SER A 84 9.24 -3.86 29.47
CA SER A 84 9.94 -5.10 29.86
C SER A 84 9.04 -6.35 29.75
N LYS A 85 7.72 -6.17 29.91
CA LYS A 85 6.71 -7.22 29.78
C LYS A 85 6.37 -7.54 28.32
N ASN A 86 6.72 -6.67 27.36
CA ASN A 86 6.54 -6.94 25.94
C ASN A 86 7.72 -7.75 25.39
N LYS A 87 7.51 -9.03 25.06
CA LYS A 87 8.55 -9.95 24.54
C LYS A 87 9.28 -9.43 23.30
N ASN A 88 8.66 -8.57 22.49
CA ASN A 88 9.30 -7.98 21.30
C ASN A 88 10.22 -6.79 21.64
N LEU A 89 10.20 -6.30 22.89
CA LEU A 89 10.98 -5.17 23.39
C LEU A 89 11.83 -5.52 24.64
N ALA A 90 11.70 -6.71 25.22
CA ALA A 90 12.41 -7.10 26.45
C ALA A 90 13.95 -7.18 26.30
N ASP A 91 14.46 -7.58 25.13
CA ASP A 91 15.91 -7.67 24.85
C ASP A 91 16.64 -6.32 24.83
N VAL A 92 15.88 -5.22 24.86
CA VAL A 92 16.36 -3.85 24.71
C VAL A 92 16.85 -3.24 26.03
N LEU A 93 16.34 -3.72 27.17
CA LEU A 93 16.49 -3.07 28.48
C LEU A 93 17.81 -3.35 29.22
N ASN A 94 18.67 -4.25 28.73
CA ASN A 94 19.87 -4.68 29.47
C ASN A 94 21.07 -3.73 29.43
N ILE A 95 20.93 -2.48 29.02
CA ILE A 95 22.02 -1.49 29.06
C ILE A 95 21.43 -0.11 29.37
N LEU A 96 21.20 0.19 30.65
CA LEU A 96 20.83 1.53 31.10
C LEU A 96 21.52 1.87 32.44
N GLU A 97 22.57 2.68 32.37
CA GLU A 97 22.92 3.64 33.43
C GLU A 97 23.34 4.93 32.72
N ASP A 98 22.50 5.97 32.81
CA ASP A 98 22.91 7.38 32.65
C ASP A 98 21.75 8.30 33.08
N SER A 99 22.11 9.35 33.82
CA SER A 99 21.21 10.25 34.57
C SER A 99 20.33 11.18 33.69
N GLU A 100 19.16 11.56 34.20
CA GLU A 100 18.13 12.35 33.49
C GLU A 100 18.60 13.72 32.97
N ASN A 101 19.50 14.41 33.68
CA ASN A 101 19.92 15.75 33.30
C ASN A 101 20.83 15.76 32.06
N ASP A 102 21.60 14.70 31.84
CA ASP A 102 22.42 14.53 30.64
C ASP A 102 21.56 14.31 29.37
N ARG A 103 20.29 13.90 29.54
CA ARG A 103 19.36 13.61 28.45
C ARG A 103 18.73 14.88 27.86
N LEU A 104 18.48 15.90 28.69
CA LEU A 104 17.77 17.13 28.30
C LEU A 104 18.67 18.17 27.61
N GLU A 105 19.96 18.26 27.95
CA GLU A 105 20.90 19.17 27.26
C GLU A 105 21.36 18.60 25.92
N LYS A 106 21.66 17.30 25.86
CA LYS A 106 21.92 16.60 24.57
C LYS A 106 20.67 16.57 23.67
N ALA A 107 19.49 16.92 24.19
CA ALA A 107 18.25 16.97 23.44
C ALA A 107 18.04 18.14 22.51
N ARG A 108 18.72 19.25 22.78
CA ARG A 108 18.48 20.47 22.00
C ARG A 108 19.39 20.58 20.79
N GLU A 109 20.47 19.78 20.72
CA GLU A 109 21.51 19.98 19.70
C GLU A 109 21.55 18.93 18.58
N ASN A 110 20.92 17.75 18.72
CA ASN A 110 20.98 16.72 17.68
C ASN A 110 19.65 16.01 17.46
N ASP A 111 18.96 16.38 16.38
CA ASP A 111 18.28 15.43 15.47
C ASP A 111 17.44 14.32 16.13
N MET A 112 16.77 14.66 17.25
CA MET A 112 16.24 13.65 18.16
C MET A 112 14.81 13.26 17.80
N VAL A 113 14.59 11.96 17.70
CA VAL A 113 13.28 11.33 17.65
C VAL A 113 12.85 10.98 19.07
N GLN A 114 11.67 11.42 19.46
CA GLN A 114 11.03 11.08 20.73
C GLN A 114 9.95 10.01 20.51
N ILE A 115 9.64 9.28 21.58
CA ILE A 115 8.53 8.32 21.63
C ILE A 115 7.36 8.98 22.34
N TYR A 116 6.26 9.12 21.63
CA TYR A 116 4.97 9.60 22.13
C TYR A 116 4.04 8.40 22.20
N ARG A 117 3.65 8.01 23.41
CA ARG A 117 2.70 6.90 23.62
C ARG A 117 1.34 7.51 23.96
N PHE A 118 0.36 7.26 23.10
CA PHE A 118 -0.98 7.78 23.23
C PHE A 118 -1.84 6.89 24.13
N LYS A 119 -2.92 7.43 24.70
CA LYS A 119 -3.80 6.67 25.59
C LYS A 119 -4.56 5.56 24.90
N ASN A 120 -4.91 5.72 23.63
CA ASN A 120 -5.52 4.66 22.84
C ASN A 120 -4.54 3.50 22.56
N GLY A 121 -3.29 3.60 23.02
CA GLY A 121 -2.25 2.60 22.84
C GLY A 121 -1.44 2.80 21.57
N ASP A 122 -1.79 3.77 20.73
CA ASP A 122 -0.99 4.13 19.56
C ASP A 122 0.34 4.74 20.01
N MET A 123 1.33 4.70 19.12
CA MET A 123 2.62 5.31 19.37
C MET A 123 3.08 6.12 18.16
N TYR A 124 3.57 7.33 18.39
CA TYR A 124 4.35 8.08 17.42
C TYR A 124 5.82 8.10 17.83
N ILE A 125 6.72 7.87 16.89
CA ILE A 125 8.16 8.01 17.06
C ILE A 125 8.65 8.97 16.01
N GLY A 126 9.09 10.16 16.40
CA GLY A 126 9.36 11.19 15.41
C GLY A 126 9.68 12.55 16.03
N ARG A 127 9.56 13.59 15.20
CA ARG A 127 9.80 14.97 15.58
C ARG A 127 8.50 15.75 15.49
N LEU A 128 8.33 16.68 16.43
CA LEU A 128 7.30 17.70 16.35
C LEU A 128 7.90 19.04 15.93
N LEU A 129 7.11 19.82 15.19
CA LEU A 129 7.30 21.25 14.98
C LEU A 129 5.97 21.93 15.26
N ASP A 130 5.95 22.89 16.16
CA ASP A 130 4.75 23.59 16.62
C ASP A 130 3.62 22.63 17.05
N GLY A 131 4.00 21.55 17.75
CA GLY A 131 3.10 20.51 18.23
C GLY A 131 2.61 19.52 17.16
N LYS A 132 3.06 19.63 15.90
CA LYS A 132 2.62 18.78 14.79
C LYS A 132 3.71 17.83 14.33
N MET A 133 3.32 16.59 13.99
CA MET A 133 4.24 15.61 13.39
C MET A 133 4.84 16.17 12.10
N THR A 134 6.15 16.11 11.98
CA THR A 134 6.89 16.65 10.84
C THR A 134 8.10 15.80 10.47
N GLY A 135 8.52 15.87 9.21
CA GLY A 135 9.68 15.11 8.72
C GLY A 135 9.41 13.61 8.71
N ILE A 136 10.45 12.79 8.77
CA ILE A 136 10.28 11.33 8.79
C ILE A 136 9.92 10.87 10.20
N GLY A 137 8.84 10.10 10.34
CA GLY A 137 8.33 9.56 11.59
C GLY A 137 7.79 8.13 11.44
N SER A 138 7.50 7.50 12.58
CA SER A 138 6.86 6.19 12.73
C SER A 138 5.54 6.39 13.46
N TYR A 139 4.42 5.92 12.93
CA TYR A 139 3.15 5.87 13.66
C TYR A 139 2.69 4.42 13.72
N ILE A 140 2.60 3.87 14.92
CA ILE A 140 2.24 2.49 15.20
C ILE A 140 0.85 2.55 15.82
N PHE A 141 -0.11 1.88 15.19
CA PHE A 141 -1.47 1.78 15.71
C PHE A 141 -1.53 0.60 16.69
N SER A 142 -2.11 0.81 17.85
CA SER A 142 -2.41 -0.28 18.78
C SER A 142 -3.41 -1.22 18.13
N PRO A 143 -3.22 -2.55 18.25
CA PRO A 143 -4.28 -3.48 17.92
C PRO A 143 -5.46 -3.23 18.87
N ASP A 144 -6.69 -3.28 18.35
CA ASP A 144 -7.89 -3.27 19.20
C ASP A 144 -7.78 -4.43 20.20
N SER A 145 -8.05 -4.15 21.47
CA SER A 145 -7.82 -5.04 22.63
C SER A 145 -8.56 -6.39 22.58
N ASP A 146 -9.40 -6.60 21.58
CA ASP A 146 -10.27 -7.77 21.45
C ASP A 146 -9.69 -8.87 20.55
N GLU A 147 -8.59 -8.64 19.82
CA GLU A 147 -7.91 -9.64 18.97
C GLU A 147 -6.42 -9.79 19.33
N ASN A 148 -6.16 -10.36 20.50
CA ASN A 148 -4.84 -10.62 21.05
C ASN A 148 -4.21 -11.91 20.46
N ASP A 149 -3.95 -11.95 19.15
CA ASP A 149 -3.31 -13.11 18.46
C ASP A 149 -1.84 -12.84 18.04
N GLY A 150 -1.24 -11.74 18.49
CA GLY A 150 0.13 -11.39 18.05
C GLY A 150 0.23 -10.99 16.57
N THR A 151 -0.87 -10.49 16.01
CA THR A 151 -1.03 -10.00 14.64
C THR A 151 -0.15 -8.78 14.38
N ILE A 152 0.30 -8.61 13.14
CA ILE A 152 1.17 -7.51 12.70
C ILE A 152 0.55 -6.16 13.08
N ASN A 153 1.25 -5.35 13.88
CA ASN A 153 0.80 -3.98 14.19
C ASN A 153 0.68 -3.18 12.89
N THR A 154 -0.45 -2.49 12.69
CA THR A 154 -0.55 -1.50 11.62
C THR A 154 0.48 -0.41 11.90
N GLU A 155 1.32 -0.08 10.92
CA GLU A 155 2.40 0.88 11.10
C GLU A 155 2.62 1.71 9.83
N TYR A 156 2.78 3.02 10.00
CA TYR A 156 3.31 3.92 9.00
C TYR A 156 4.74 4.35 9.35
N ILE A 157 5.66 4.27 8.40
CA ILE A 157 7.00 4.89 8.49
C ILE A 157 7.18 5.79 7.27
N GLY A 158 7.27 7.09 7.46
CA GLY A 158 7.41 8.01 6.33
C GLY A 158 7.33 9.47 6.70
N ASN A 159 7.20 10.30 5.66
CA ASN A 159 7.11 11.74 5.79
C ASN A 159 5.75 12.19 6.37
N PHE A 160 5.83 13.08 7.34
CA PHE A 160 4.74 13.87 7.90
C PHE A 160 4.94 15.33 7.55
N LEU A 161 3.84 15.99 7.22
CA LEU A 161 3.77 17.44 7.07
C LEU A 161 2.56 17.91 7.87
N ASN A 162 2.79 18.72 8.91
CA ASN A 162 1.70 19.27 9.74
C ASN A 162 0.74 18.21 10.31
N GLY A 163 1.26 17.07 10.78
CA GLY A 163 0.46 16.03 11.41
C GLY A 163 -0.17 15.02 10.44
N ILE A 164 -0.05 15.21 9.12
CA ILE A 164 -0.61 14.28 8.13
C ILE A 164 0.49 13.61 7.31
N ARG A 165 0.23 12.37 6.85
CA ARG A 165 1.14 11.63 5.97
C ARG A 165 1.19 12.33 4.62
N ASP A 166 2.37 12.81 4.25
CA ASP A 166 2.59 13.57 3.03
C ASP A 166 4.05 13.43 2.59
N GLY A 167 4.28 12.96 1.37
CA GLY A 167 5.59 12.54 0.87
C GLY A 167 5.79 11.03 0.89
N LYS A 168 7.03 10.57 1.08
CA LYS A 168 7.41 9.17 0.90
C LYS A 168 7.20 8.35 2.16
N GLY A 169 6.67 7.14 2.04
CA GLY A 169 6.45 6.28 3.20
C GLY A 169 6.19 4.81 2.89
N VAL A 170 6.16 4.02 3.96
CA VAL A 170 5.75 2.62 4.03
C VAL A 170 4.56 2.53 4.99
N PHE A 171 3.52 1.81 4.61
CA PHE A 171 2.38 1.52 5.46
C PHE A 171 2.13 0.01 5.48
N THR A 172 2.33 -0.60 6.63
CA THR A 172 2.02 -2.01 6.90
C THR A 172 0.64 -2.07 7.52
N PHE A 173 -0.23 -2.89 6.96
CA PHE A 173 -1.62 -3.07 7.42
C PHE A 173 -1.72 -4.30 8.33
N SER A 174 -2.67 -4.29 9.27
CA SER A 174 -2.94 -5.43 10.15
C SER A 174 -3.29 -6.72 9.41
N ASN A 175 -3.88 -6.62 8.20
CA ASN A 175 -4.18 -7.76 7.35
C ASN A 175 -2.94 -8.35 6.61
N GLY A 176 -1.74 -7.83 6.89
CA GLY A 176 -0.48 -8.25 6.29
C GLY A 176 -0.14 -7.60 4.95
N ASN A 177 -1.01 -6.72 4.42
CA ASN A 177 -0.67 -5.93 3.23
C ASN A 177 0.44 -4.91 3.57
N GLU A 178 1.20 -4.51 2.56
CA GLU A 178 2.23 -3.48 2.67
C GLU A 178 2.15 -2.54 1.47
N TYR A 179 2.02 -1.24 1.74
CA TYR A 179 2.16 -0.19 0.74
C TYR A 179 3.49 0.53 0.92
N ILE A 180 4.24 0.74 -0.18
CA ILE A 180 5.42 1.59 -0.22
C ILE A 180 5.19 2.60 -1.35
N GLY A 181 5.28 3.89 -1.08
CA GLY A 181 5.03 4.88 -2.12
C GLY A 181 4.90 6.29 -1.60
N ASN A 182 4.34 7.12 -2.46
CA ASN A 182 4.04 8.51 -2.18
C ASN A 182 2.66 8.66 -1.52
N PHE A 183 2.56 9.60 -0.60
CA PHE A 183 1.36 9.98 0.12
C PHE A 183 1.09 11.45 -0.09
N LYS A 184 -0.18 11.81 -0.13
CA LYS A 184 -0.64 13.20 -0.09
C LYS A 184 -1.88 13.26 0.76
N SER A 185 -1.86 14.13 1.77
CA SER A 185 -3.00 14.33 2.67
C SER A 185 -3.61 13.01 3.21
N ASN A 186 -2.76 12.16 3.81
CA ASN A 186 -3.12 10.86 4.38
C ASN A 186 -3.52 9.75 3.38
N LYS A 187 -3.49 9.99 2.07
CA LYS A 187 -3.87 9.00 1.05
C LYS A 187 -2.67 8.64 0.18
N SER A 188 -2.62 7.41 -0.33
CA SER A 188 -1.65 7.06 -1.39
C SER A 188 -1.91 7.92 -2.63
N ASN A 189 -0.86 8.52 -3.16
CA ASN A 189 -0.94 9.47 -4.26
C ASN A 189 0.42 9.56 -4.98
N GLY A 190 0.45 9.39 -6.30
CA GLY A 190 1.68 9.24 -7.09
C GLY A 190 2.11 7.78 -7.22
N VAL A 191 3.39 7.53 -7.50
CA VAL A 191 3.90 6.16 -7.70
C VAL A 191 3.94 5.41 -6.37
N GLY A 192 3.48 4.16 -6.38
CA GLY A 192 3.51 3.29 -5.22
C GLY A 192 3.33 1.82 -5.56
N ARG A 193 3.80 0.98 -4.64
CA ARG A 193 3.73 -0.48 -4.67
C ARG A 193 2.87 -0.97 -3.52
N MET A 194 1.85 -1.77 -3.82
CA MET A 194 1.07 -2.51 -2.83
C MET A 194 1.39 -3.99 -2.95
N LYS A 195 1.91 -4.60 -1.90
CA LYS A 195 2.02 -6.06 -1.75
C LYS A 195 0.86 -6.54 -0.90
N TYR A 196 0.08 -7.47 -1.41
CA TYR A 196 -1.04 -8.03 -0.69
C TYR A 196 -0.61 -9.31 0.04
N ASN A 197 -1.22 -9.56 1.20
CA ASN A 197 -0.96 -10.77 1.99
C ASN A 197 -1.37 -12.05 1.24
N ASN A 198 -2.34 -11.95 0.33
CA ASN A 198 -2.72 -13.05 -0.55
C ASN A 198 -1.63 -13.42 -1.58
N GLY A 199 -0.54 -12.65 -1.68
CA GLY A 199 0.58 -12.85 -2.61
C GLY A 199 0.51 -12.02 -3.89
N ASP A 200 -0.60 -11.32 -4.14
CA ASP A 200 -0.71 -10.41 -5.27
C ASP A 200 0.13 -9.15 -5.05
N GLU A 201 0.38 -8.42 -6.12
CA GLU A 201 1.12 -7.16 -6.09
C GLU A 201 0.56 -6.16 -7.12
N TYR A 202 0.57 -4.89 -6.75
CA TYR A 202 0.37 -3.78 -7.69
C TYR A 202 1.55 -2.82 -7.62
N LEU A 203 2.06 -2.40 -8.77
CA LEU A 203 3.05 -1.32 -8.90
C LEU A 203 2.55 -0.32 -9.94
N GLY A 204 2.30 0.92 -9.53
CA GLY A 204 1.82 1.94 -10.47
C GLY A 204 1.39 3.23 -9.80
N ASN A 205 0.58 3.99 -10.53
CA ASN A 205 0.06 5.27 -10.08
C ASN A 205 -1.13 5.13 -9.13
N TRP A 206 -1.16 6.01 -8.14
CA TRP A 206 -2.22 6.14 -7.16
C TRP A 206 -2.79 7.55 -7.18
N VAL A 207 -4.09 7.67 -7.04
CA VAL A 207 -4.78 8.94 -6.83
C VAL A 207 -5.79 8.75 -5.71
N ASP A 208 -5.63 9.50 -4.63
CA ASP A 208 -6.51 9.52 -3.46
C ASP A 208 -6.89 8.14 -2.91
N GLY A 209 -5.90 7.24 -2.78
CA GLY A 209 -6.13 5.90 -2.25
C GLY A 209 -6.48 4.83 -3.29
N LYS A 210 -6.66 5.21 -4.56
CA LYS A 210 -7.09 4.29 -5.63
C LYS A 210 -6.00 4.12 -6.68
N LYS A 211 -5.93 2.93 -7.29
CA LYS A 211 -5.08 2.71 -8.47
C LYS A 211 -5.70 3.49 -9.63
N ASP A 212 -4.95 4.41 -10.23
CA ASP A 212 -5.45 5.29 -11.28
C ASP A 212 -4.30 5.72 -12.19
N GLY A 213 -4.47 5.53 -13.51
CA GLY A 213 -3.42 5.65 -14.51
C GLY A 213 -2.66 4.33 -14.74
N LEU A 214 -1.47 4.42 -15.34
CA LEU A 214 -0.67 3.25 -15.70
C LEU A 214 -0.18 2.48 -14.48
N GLY A 215 -0.33 1.16 -14.52
CA GLY A 215 0.19 0.26 -13.49
C GLY A 215 0.34 -1.17 -13.96
N ILE A 216 0.94 -1.98 -13.09
CA ILE A 216 1.20 -3.39 -13.28
C ILE A 216 0.59 -4.13 -12.10
N TYR A 217 -0.21 -5.13 -12.39
CA TYR A 217 -0.77 -6.03 -11.39
C TYR A 217 -0.22 -7.42 -11.62
N THR A 218 0.42 -7.99 -10.60
CA THR A 218 0.93 -9.36 -10.63
C THR A 218 0.07 -10.18 -9.69
N TRP A 219 -0.57 -11.20 -10.22
CA TRP A 219 -1.31 -12.17 -9.42
C TRP A 219 -0.33 -13.17 -8.78
N LYS A 220 -0.71 -13.74 -7.63
CA LYS A 220 0.09 -14.76 -6.93
C LYS A 220 0.46 -15.96 -7.80
N ASP A 221 -0.39 -16.32 -8.76
CA ASP A 221 -0.16 -17.42 -9.70
C ASP A 221 0.83 -17.07 -10.83
N GLY A 222 1.34 -15.82 -10.84
CA GLY A 222 2.34 -15.32 -11.76
C GLY A 222 1.76 -14.68 -13.02
N TYR A 223 0.43 -14.63 -13.20
CA TYR A 223 -0.14 -13.80 -14.27
C TYR A 223 0.20 -12.33 -14.01
N ILE A 224 0.32 -11.56 -15.10
CA ILE A 224 0.67 -10.14 -15.05
C ILE A 224 -0.27 -9.38 -15.95
N TYR A 225 -0.83 -8.28 -15.46
CA TYR A 225 -1.51 -7.26 -16.25
C TYR A 225 -0.66 -6.00 -16.26
N MET A 226 -0.52 -5.39 -17.43
CA MET A 226 0.16 -4.11 -17.62
C MET A 226 -0.76 -3.19 -18.42
N GLY A 227 -1.16 -2.05 -17.86
CA GLY A 227 -2.07 -1.15 -18.55
C GLY A 227 -2.72 -0.10 -17.67
N ASP A 228 -3.82 0.43 -18.16
CA ASP A 228 -4.57 1.51 -17.53
C ASP A 228 -5.46 1.03 -16.38
N PHE A 229 -5.41 1.79 -15.28
CA PHE A 229 -6.32 1.65 -14.15
C PHE A 229 -7.21 2.89 -14.02
N LYS A 230 -8.47 2.69 -13.65
CA LYS A 230 -9.38 3.73 -13.20
C LYS A 230 -10.16 3.25 -11.98
N ASP A 231 -10.18 4.05 -10.92
CA ASP A 231 -10.90 3.71 -9.68
C ASP A 231 -10.61 2.29 -9.18
N SER A 232 -9.33 1.90 -9.17
CA SER A 232 -8.83 0.58 -8.77
C SER A 232 -9.23 -0.61 -9.67
N LYS A 233 -9.76 -0.36 -10.87
CA LYS A 233 -10.12 -1.38 -11.86
C LYS A 233 -9.29 -1.23 -13.13
N MET A 234 -9.00 -2.34 -13.81
CA MET A 234 -8.45 -2.33 -15.18
C MET A 234 -9.48 -1.65 -16.11
N ASP A 235 -9.14 -0.52 -16.70
CA ASP A 235 -10.06 0.30 -17.51
C ASP A 235 -9.24 1.18 -18.46
N GLY A 236 -9.38 0.95 -19.77
CA GLY A 236 -8.50 1.53 -20.80
C GLY A 236 -7.78 0.43 -21.59
N VAL A 237 -6.54 0.65 -22.01
CA VAL A 237 -5.76 -0.31 -22.78
C VAL A 237 -4.82 -1.09 -21.87
N GLY A 238 -4.67 -2.39 -22.11
CA GLY A 238 -3.69 -3.18 -21.37
C GLY A 238 -3.48 -4.58 -21.91
N SER A 239 -2.36 -5.16 -21.51
CA SER A 239 -1.92 -6.50 -21.91
C SER A 239 -1.82 -7.42 -20.71
N CYS A 240 -2.28 -8.67 -20.87
CA CYS A 240 -2.12 -9.75 -19.89
C CYS A 240 -1.09 -10.78 -20.37
N PHE A 241 -0.27 -11.24 -19.45
CA PHE A 241 0.75 -12.26 -19.65
C PHE A 241 0.53 -13.40 -18.65
N ASN A 242 0.85 -14.62 -19.07
CA ASN A 242 0.86 -15.77 -18.16
C ASN A 242 2.16 -15.78 -17.32
N SER A 243 2.26 -16.75 -16.40
CA SER A 243 3.42 -16.92 -15.52
C SER A 243 4.75 -17.25 -16.22
N LYS A 244 4.72 -17.54 -17.53
CA LYS A 244 5.91 -17.73 -18.37
C LYS A 244 6.29 -16.46 -19.14
N GLY A 245 5.56 -15.37 -18.96
CA GLY A 245 5.73 -14.12 -19.70
C GLY A 245 5.19 -14.16 -21.13
N GLU A 246 4.36 -15.16 -21.47
CA GLU A 246 3.72 -15.24 -22.79
C GLU A 246 2.46 -14.37 -22.80
N LEU A 247 2.27 -13.59 -23.87
CA LEU A 247 1.10 -12.74 -24.05
C LEU A 247 -0.17 -13.61 -24.19
N VAL A 248 -1.18 -13.33 -23.36
CA VAL A 248 -2.49 -14.00 -23.33
C VAL A 248 -3.57 -13.11 -23.89
N TYR A 249 -3.52 -11.80 -23.60
CA TYR A 249 -4.47 -10.83 -24.14
C TYR A 249 -3.78 -9.48 -24.36
N ASP A 250 -4.15 -8.78 -25.42
CA ASP A 250 -3.76 -7.39 -25.66
C ASP A 250 -4.96 -6.64 -26.23
N GLY A 251 -5.42 -5.60 -25.54
CA GLY A 251 -6.59 -4.86 -26.00
C GLY A 251 -7.22 -3.96 -24.94
N GLU A 252 -8.47 -3.62 -25.17
CA GLU A 252 -9.27 -2.73 -24.33
C GLU A 252 -9.88 -3.48 -23.12
N TRP A 253 -10.10 -2.73 -22.04
CA TRP A 253 -10.63 -3.17 -20.76
C TRP A 253 -11.67 -2.18 -20.26
N LYS A 254 -12.72 -2.68 -19.60
CA LYS A 254 -13.72 -1.85 -18.92
C LYS A 254 -14.08 -2.45 -17.58
N ARG A 255 -13.91 -1.68 -16.49
CA ARG A 255 -14.30 -2.09 -15.13
C ARG A 255 -13.79 -3.48 -14.72
N GLY A 256 -12.57 -3.85 -15.14
CA GLY A 256 -11.95 -5.13 -14.81
C GLY A 256 -12.24 -6.27 -15.78
N GLN A 257 -12.97 -6.03 -16.88
CA GLN A 257 -13.31 -7.04 -17.88
C GLN A 257 -12.74 -6.67 -19.25
N ILE A 258 -12.35 -7.68 -20.02
CA ILE A 258 -12.03 -7.54 -21.44
C ILE A 258 -13.25 -6.94 -22.16
N HIS A 259 -13.03 -5.88 -22.94
CA HIS A 259 -14.08 -5.11 -23.62
C HIS A 259 -13.50 -4.42 -24.85
N GLY A 260 -14.31 -3.98 -25.81
CA GLY A 260 -13.81 -3.23 -26.97
C GLY A 260 -12.94 -4.11 -27.86
N ASN A 261 -11.95 -3.54 -28.54
CA ASN A 261 -11.09 -4.30 -29.44
C ASN A 261 -9.95 -4.98 -28.70
N GLY A 262 -9.62 -6.21 -29.10
CA GLY A 262 -8.46 -6.90 -28.56
C GLY A 262 -8.07 -8.16 -29.32
N ARG A 263 -6.99 -8.76 -28.85
CA ARG A 263 -6.47 -10.05 -29.31
C ARG A 263 -6.36 -10.98 -28.11
N TYR A 264 -7.10 -12.08 -28.13
CA TYR A 264 -7.00 -13.15 -27.12
C TYR A 264 -6.25 -14.35 -27.69
N ILE A 265 -5.20 -14.78 -27.01
CA ILE A 265 -4.26 -15.82 -27.45
C ILE A 265 -4.40 -17.03 -26.53
N TRP A 266 -4.95 -18.13 -27.03
CA TRP A 266 -4.97 -19.41 -26.30
C TRP A 266 -3.60 -20.09 -26.36
N ASN A 267 -2.93 -20.01 -27.51
CA ASN A 267 -1.54 -20.43 -27.71
C ASN A 267 -1.03 -19.85 -29.04
N LYS A 268 0.24 -20.10 -29.36
CA LYS A 268 0.92 -19.60 -30.58
C LYS A 268 0.20 -19.94 -31.89
N ASN A 269 -0.63 -20.98 -31.91
CA ASN A 269 -1.35 -21.44 -33.09
C ASN A 269 -2.86 -21.18 -33.00
N LYS A 270 -3.39 -20.57 -31.94
CA LYS A 270 -4.84 -20.38 -31.78
C LYS A 270 -5.13 -19.07 -31.06
N TRP A 271 -5.79 -18.14 -31.75
CA TRP A 271 -6.13 -16.84 -31.19
C TRP A 271 -7.37 -16.23 -31.87
N TYR A 272 -7.89 -15.18 -31.28
CA TYR A 272 -9.01 -14.38 -31.79
C TYR A 272 -8.61 -12.91 -31.78
N GLU A 273 -8.96 -12.19 -32.82
CA GLU A 273 -8.81 -10.74 -32.94
C GLU A 273 -10.14 -10.12 -33.31
N GLY A 274 -10.60 -9.14 -32.52
CA GLY A 274 -11.89 -8.50 -32.77
C GLY A 274 -12.45 -7.85 -31.53
N GLU A 275 -13.76 -7.65 -31.55
CA GLU A 275 -14.49 -6.98 -30.50
C GLU A 275 -14.85 -7.93 -29.34
N PHE A 276 -14.93 -7.36 -28.15
CA PHE A 276 -15.32 -8.04 -26.93
C PHE A 276 -16.37 -7.23 -26.16
N GLN A 277 -17.27 -7.95 -25.51
CA GLN A 277 -18.24 -7.39 -24.58
C GLN A 277 -18.30 -8.26 -23.33
N GLN A 278 -18.00 -7.67 -22.17
CA GLN A 278 -18.05 -8.33 -20.85
C GLN A 278 -17.23 -9.63 -20.80
N GLY A 279 -16.04 -9.63 -21.39
CA GLY A 279 -15.15 -10.78 -21.43
C GLY A 279 -15.40 -11.77 -22.56
N GLN A 280 -16.45 -11.58 -23.37
CA GLN A 280 -16.84 -12.53 -24.41
C GLN A 280 -16.61 -11.93 -25.79
N LYS A 281 -16.25 -12.77 -26.78
CA LYS A 281 -16.16 -12.35 -28.19
C LYS A 281 -17.52 -11.83 -28.63
N HIS A 282 -17.54 -10.64 -29.21
CA HIS A 282 -18.75 -9.95 -29.64
C HIS A 282 -18.45 -9.16 -30.92
N GLY A 283 -19.46 -8.58 -31.58
CA GLY A 283 -19.23 -7.68 -32.72
C GLY A 283 -18.48 -8.36 -33.86
N THR A 284 -17.58 -7.65 -34.53
CA THR A 284 -16.79 -8.20 -35.63
C THR A 284 -15.46 -8.80 -35.15
N GLY A 285 -15.03 -9.90 -35.76
CA GLY A 285 -13.72 -10.47 -35.47
C GLY A 285 -13.34 -11.71 -36.27
N THR A 286 -12.06 -12.06 -36.20
CA THR A 286 -11.45 -13.20 -36.87
C THR A 286 -10.87 -14.17 -35.86
N PHE A 287 -11.23 -15.45 -35.98
CA PHE A 287 -10.63 -16.55 -35.25
C PHE A 287 -9.60 -17.27 -36.12
N TYR A 288 -8.40 -17.46 -35.58
CA TYR A 288 -7.26 -18.03 -36.28
C TYR A 288 -6.84 -19.38 -35.68
N LEU A 289 -6.45 -20.31 -36.55
CA LEU A 289 -5.87 -21.61 -36.17
C LEU A 289 -4.69 -21.93 -37.11
N ASN A 290 -3.54 -22.29 -36.55
CA ASN A 290 -2.29 -22.59 -37.27
C ASN A 290 -1.88 -21.48 -38.26
N ASN A 291 -2.07 -20.22 -37.86
CA ASN A 291 -1.84 -19.02 -38.66
C ASN A 291 -2.79 -18.79 -39.84
N GLU A 292 -3.86 -19.57 -39.95
CA GLU A 292 -4.89 -19.38 -40.97
C GLU A 292 -6.19 -18.84 -40.34
N PRO A 293 -6.87 -17.87 -40.99
CA PRO A 293 -8.18 -17.41 -40.54
C PRO A 293 -9.22 -18.52 -40.78
N VAL A 294 -9.77 -19.08 -39.70
CA VAL A 294 -10.80 -20.14 -39.77
C VAL A 294 -12.20 -19.55 -39.89
N TYR A 295 -12.45 -18.41 -39.26
CA TYR A 295 -13.72 -17.70 -39.35
C TYR A 295 -13.48 -16.20 -39.23
N THR A 296 -14.02 -15.44 -40.18
CA THR A 296 -14.12 -13.97 -40.11
C THR A 296 -15.58 -13.60 -40.23
N GLY A 297 -16.12 -12.88 -39.24
CA GLY A 297 -17.53 -12.53 -39.24
C GLY A 297 -17.98 -11.94 -37.92
N THR A 298 -19.28 -12.06 -37.66
CA THR A 298 -19.93 -11.48 -36.47
C THR A 298 -19.96 -12.51 -35.34
N TRP A 299 -19.77 -12.06 -34.10
CA TRP A 299 -19.78 -12.87 -32.89
C TRP A 299 -20.84 -12.34 -31.93
N LYS A 300 -21.52 -13.25 -31.23
CA LYS A 300 -22.47 -12.93 -30.17
C LYS A 300 -22.21 -13.84 -28.98
N TYR A 301 -21.56 -13.28 -27.96
CA TYR A 301 -21.24 -13.98 -26.70
C TYR A 301 -20.54 -15.32 -26.95
N ASP A 302 -19.36 -15.22 -27.55
CA ASP A 302 -18.46 -16.33 -27.90
C ASP A 302 -18.91 -17.26 -29.03
N LYS A 303 -20.15 -17.14 -29.51
CA LYS A 303 -20.67 -17.91 -30.63
C LYS A 303 -20.50 -17.14 -31.94
N PRO A 304 -19.95 -17.74 -33.01
CA PRO A 304 -19.99 -17.14 -34.34
C PRO A 304 -21.46 -17.06 -34.79
N SER A 305 -21.84 -15.91 -35.33
CA SER A 305 -23.17 -15.64 -35.86
C SER A 305 -23.10 -15.72 -37.38
N ILE A 306 -23.92 -16.59 -37.97
CA ILE A 306 -24.03 -16.69 -39.43
C ILE A 306 -25.45 -16.21 -39.77
N PHE A 307 -25.57 -15.12 -40.53
CA PHE A 307 -26.85 -14.46 -40.86
C PHE A 307 -27.65 -13.94 -39.64
N ASP A 308 -27.00 -13.36 -38.64
CA ASP A 308 -27.64 -12.85 -37.40
C ASP A 308 -28.40 -13.90 -36.58
N LYS A 309 -28.16 -15.19 -36.86
CA LYS A 309 -28.72 -16.33 -36.13
C LYS A 309 -27.60 -17.08 -35.40
N SER A 310 -27.84 -17.37 -34.14
CA SER A 310 -27.05 -18.33 -33.36
C SER A 310 -27.13 -19.72 -33.98
N PHE A 311 -26.14 -20.56 -33.69
CA PHE A 311 -26.14 -21.97 -34.13
C PHE A 311 -27.46 -22.66 -33.75
N ASP A 312 -27.95 -22.41 -32.54
CA ASP A 312 -29.22 -22.96 -32.04
C ASP A 312 -30.43 -22.49 -32.89
N GLU A 313 -30.48 -21.23 -33.32
CA GLU A 313 -31.54 -20.70 -34.21
C GLU A 313 -31.45 -21.24 -35.65
N ILE A 314 -30.25 -21.60 -36.11
CA ILE A 314 -30.05 -22.23 -37.41
C ILE A 314 -30.57 -23.67 -37.40
N PHE A 315 -30.37 -24.41 -36.30
CA PHE A 315 -30.76 -25.82 -36.19
C PHE A 315 -32.12 -26.06 -35.54
N ALA A 316 -32.76 -25.06 -34.93
CA ALA A 316 -34.13 -25.17 -34.42
C ALA A 316 -35.21 -25.30 -35.51
N ASN A 317 -34.84 -25.09 -36.79
CA ASN A 317 -35.74 -25.18 -37.95
C ASN A 317 -35.47 -26.42 -38.83
N PHE A 318 -34.66 -27.36 -38.34
CA PHE A 318 -34.44 -28.69 -38.93
C PHE A 318 -34.96 -29.77 -37.97
#